data_AF-A0A416WFI1-F1
#
_entry.id   AF-A0A416WFI1-F1
#
_cell.length_a   1.000
_cell.length_b   1.000
_cell.length_c   1.000
_cell.angle_alpha   90.00
_cell.angle_beta   90.00
_cell.angle_gamma   90.00
#
_symmetry.space_group_name_H-M   'P 1'
#
loop_
_entity.id
_entity.type
_entity.pdbx_description
1 polymer ?
#
loop_
_entity_poly.entity_id
_entity_poly.type
_entity_poly.pdbx_seq_one_letter_code
_entity_poly.pdbx_strand_id
1 'polypeptide(L)'
;MRKFILYITLFATLSLTSCNDWLDVKPEAQTDEKDMFKSVDGFKNALTACYIKLNSKNLYGLKLILTDIEYMAQHWTYSESNYRNEQELKDFKYENDYPKTLMSTIYAEMYNTISQANIILKNVPEYKHVIVNEDIRALVEAEALAVRAFCHLDILRLFGQMPQNGTKQVSLPYAKTVSTAPIPYYSYNDFTNLILADLDAAEALLKDHDPVFEYTFQELDNFYDTKNYKVELDDEFLGFRRFRFNYYAVKAMRARLYMYMGKKTEAYAAAKEVIDAVDKNGKKVLELAGAGDISNSNFALPSECILALSNYEIEDNIGRLFDRSDPKVIYLTEKQFNNDLFAGQSTAVNNRVQIWNRLPDNQGNIKPVLKKYDQPSSTTNTDMEVLASQKQVVPLIRLSEMYLIAIEAAPSINEANALYIPYMKARNVDATPLQQDQVTAEIMREYRREFFGEGQMFYMYKRLGVKNMLWKTDREVSELDYIVPLPSTEVNAN
;
A
#
# COMPACT_ATOMS: atom_id res chain seq x y z
N MET A 1 50.38 -44.57 25.62
CA MET A 1 49.57 -44.53 26.86
C MET A 1 48.13 -44.28 26.45
N ARG A 2 47.28 -45.33 26.52
CA ARG A 2 45.96 -45.41 27.21
C ARG A 2 44.97 -44.27 26.91
N LYS A 3 43.70 -44.45 26.51
CA LYS A 3 42.81 -45.61 26.27
C LYS A 3 41.55 -45.07 25.55
N PHE A 4 40.94 -45.91 24.70
CA PHE A 4 39.56 -45.83 24.17
C PHE A 4 38.48 -45.94 25.26
N ILE A 5 37.25 -45.46 24.97
CA ILE A 5 35.87 -45.98 25.27
C ILE A 5 34.90 -44.77 25.18
N LEU A 6 34.10 -44.58 24.12
CA LEU A 6 32.84 -45.23 23.69
C LEU A 6 31.54 -44.72 24.39
N TYR A 7 30.66 -44.16 23.55
CA TYR A 7 29.21 -44.40 23.41
C TYR A 7 28.12 -43.62 24.21
N ILE A 8 27.24 -42.98 23.40
CA ILE A 8 25.77 -43.18 23.30
C ILE A 8 24.82 -42.45 24.27
N THR A 9 23.96 -41.62 23.65
CA THR A 9 22.58 -41.16 24.00
C THR A 9 22.32 -40.47 25.34
N LEU A 10 21.78 -39.25 25.27
CA LEU A 10 20.48 -38.97 25.91
C LEU A 10 19.76 -37.78 25.27
N PHE A 11 18.68 -38.09 24.57
CA PHE A 11 17.57 -37.21 24.27
C PHE A 11 16.73 -37.03 25.55
N ALA A 12 16.08 -35.88 25.71
CA ALA A 12 15.05 -35.58 26.71
C ALA A 12 15.51 -35.37 28.17
N THR A 13 15.51 -34.12 28.60
CA THR A 13 14.62 -33.58 29.67
C THR A 13 15.21 -32.26 30.15
N LEU A 14 14.47 -31.16 29.96
CA LEU A 14 14.48 -29.99 30.83
C LEU A 14 13.25 -29.14 30.47
N SER A 15 12.11 -29.63 30.94
CA SER A 15 10.92 -28.82 31.17
C SER A 15 10.86 -28.52 32.67
N LEU A 16 10.42 -27.30 32.99
CA LEU A 16 9.81 -26.85 34.25
C LEU A 16 10.73 -26.59 35.46
N THR A 17 11.14 -25.32 35.59
CA THR A 17 11.14 -24.66 36.90
C THR A 17 10.32 -23.37 36.82
N SER A 18 9.18 -23.42 37.49
CA SER A 18 8.34 -22.30 37.89
C SER A 18 9.14 -21.37 38.81
N CYS A 19 9.16 -20.08 38.55
CA CYS A 19 9.50 -19.07 39.56
C CYS A 19 8.30 -18.16 39.78
N ASN A 20 7.78 -18.24 41.01
CA ASN A 20 7.01 -17.19 41.65
C ASN A 20 7.91 -15.97 41.81
N ASP A 21 7.61 -14.89 41.10
CA ASP A 21 7.91 -13.51 41.52
C ASP A 21 6.69 -12.65 41.15
N TRP A 22 5.63 -12.83 41.94
CA TRP A 22 4.47 -11.96 41.95
C TRP A 22 4.64 -11.00 43.13
N LEU A 23 4.72 -9.70 42.84
CA LEU A 23 4.91 -8.53 43.73
C LEU A 23 6.34 -7.98 43.84
N ASP A 24 6.91 -7.51 42.73
CA ASP A 24 7.60 -6.19 42.65
C ASP A 24 7.95 -5.79 41.20
N VAL A 25 6.99 -5.89 40.26
CA VAL A 25 7.18 -5.38 38.89
C VAL A 25 6.81 -3.90 38.85
N LYS A 26 7.81 -3.02 38.98
CA LYS A 26 7.69 -1.64 38.49
C LYS A 26 7.39 -1.67 36.98
N PRO A 27 6.68 -0.68 36.41
CA PRO A 27 6.24 -0.75 35.02
C PRO A 27 7.43 -0.52 34.06
N GLU A 28 8.14 -1.60 33.71
CA GLU A 28 9.24 -1.58 32.72
C GLU A 28 8.77 -0.96 31.40
N ALA A 29 7.60 -1.36 30.89
CA ALA A 29 7.05 -0.82 29.63
C ALA A 29 6.80 0.70 29.63
N GLN A 30 6.38 1.30 30.76
CA GLN A 30 6.20 2.76 30.84
C GLN A 30 7.52 3.50 31.02
N THR A 31 8.52 2.84 31.62
CA THR A 31 9.87 3.41 31.78
C THR A 31 10.59 3.40 30.42
N ASP A 32 10.46 2.30 29.67
CA ASP A 32 10.97 2.16 28.31
C ASP A 32 10.37 3.18 27.34
N GLU A 33 9.05 3.44 27.39
CA GLU A 33 8.40 4.49 26.58
C GLU A 33 8.97 5.88 26.92
N LYS A 34 9.04 6.23 28.21
CA LYS A 34 9.55 7.52 28.67
C LYS A 34 11.02 7.72 28.35
N ASP A 35 11.83 6.67 28.39
CA ASP A 35 13.25 6.74 28.06
C ASP A 35 13.46 6.86 26.54
N MET A 36 12.64 6.17 25.74
CA MET A 36 12.69 6.26 24.28
C MET A 36 12.48 7.69 23.79
N PHE A 37 11.49 8.43 24.30
CA PHE A 37 11.15 9.77 23.81
C PHE A 37 11.98 10.92 24.40
N LYS A 38 13.06 10.63 25.13
CA LYS A 38 14.01 11.66 25.61
C LYS A 38 14.94 12.20 24.53
N SER A 39 14.92 11.64 23.32
CA SER A 39 15.73 12.11 22.19
C SER A 39 14.93 12.17 20.88
N VAL A 40 15.39 13.01 19.95
CA VAL A 40 14.84 13.08 18.59
C VAL A 40 14.94 11.73 17.86
N ASP A 41 16.03 10.99 18.06
CA ASP A 41 16.21 9.67 17.44
C ASP A 41 15.18 8.65 17.94
N GLY A 42 14.74 8.77 19.19
CA GLY A 42 13.64 7.95 19.71
C GLY A 42 12.34 8.14 18.93
N PHE A 43 12.00 9.39 18.59
CA PHE A 43 10.87 9.71 17.73
C PHE A 43 11.04 9.18 16.31
N LYS A 44 12.22 9.38 15.71
CA LYS A 44 12.55 8.85 14.37
C LYS A 44 12.44 7.33 14.34
N ASN A 45 12.97 6.62 15.33
CA ASN A 45 12.90 5.17 15.45
C ASN A 45 11.47 4.66 15.64
N ALA A 46 10.68 5.31 16.51
CA ALA A 46 9.27 4.97 16.70
C ALA A 46 8.47 5.13 15.39
N LEU A 47 8.78 6.16 14.61
CA LEU A 47 8.16 6.39 13.31
C LEU A 47 8.63 5.36 12.27
N THR A 48 9.92 5.04 12.20
CA THR A 48 10.46 3.94 11.38
C THR A 48 9.76 2.61 11.70
N ALA A 49 9.46 2.33 12.97
CA ALA A 49 8.71 1.15 13.37
C ALA A 49 7.29 1.10 12.78
N CYS A 50 6.65 2.24 12.51
CA CYS A 50 5.37 2.27 11.78
C CYS A 50 5.54 1.74 10.34
N TYR A 51 6.58 2.20 9.62
CA TYR A 51 6.87 1.74 8.26
C TYR A 51 7.26 0.26 8.21
N ILE A 52 8.05 -0.23 9.18
CA ILE A 52 8.37 -1.66 9.31
C ILE A 52 7.09 -2.49 9.48
N LYS A 53 6.14 -2.03 10.31
CA LYS A 53 4.85 -2.71 10.47
C LYS A 53 4.04 -2.72 9.18
N LEU A 54 3.99 -1.61 8.44
CA LEU A 54 3.33 -1.55 7.13
C LEU A 54 3.95 -2.55 6.12
N ASN A 55 5.27 -2.75 6.19
CA ASN A 55 6.02 -3.70 5.37
C ASN A 55 5.81 -5.18 5.73
N SER A 56 5.07 -5.50 6.79
CA SER A 56 4.71 -6.86 7.15
C SER A 56 4.11 -7.61 5.96
N LYS A 57 4.46 -8.91 5.81
CA LYS A 57 3.84 -9.80 4.82
C LYS A 57 2.32 -9.77 4.91
N ASN A 58 1.74 -9.68 6.10
CA ASN A 58 0.28 -9.66 6.26
C ASN A 58 -0.36 -8.34 5.79
N LEU A 59 0.41 -7.25 5.66
CA LEU A 59 -0.04 -5.98 5.11
C LEU A 59 0.57 -5.77 3.72
N TYR A 60 1.33 -4.69 3.53
CA TYR A 60 1.82 -4.25 2.22
C TYR A 60 3.09 -4.99 1.77
N GLY A 61 3.68 -5.83 2.61
CA GLY A 61 4.78 -6.69 2.19
C GLY A 61 4.37 -7.81 1.24
N LEU A 62 3.09 -8.21 1.22
CA LEU A 62 2.58 -9.24 0.31
C LEU A 62 1.05 -9.26 0.16
N LYS A 63 0.31 -9.44 1.27
CA LYS A 63 -1.10 -9.87 1.21
C LYS A 63 -2.09 -8.80 0.76
N LEU A 64 -1.80 -7.52 1.05
CA LEU A 64 -2.59 -6.37 0.59
C LEU A 64 -2.11 -5.78 -0.74
N ILE A 65 -1.15 -6.42 -1.42
CA ILE A 65 -0.65 -5.96 -2.72
C ILE A 65 -0.78 -7.03 -3.83
N LEU A 66 -0.38 -8.27 -3.56
CA LEU A 66 -0.09 -9.27 -4.59
C LEU A 66 -0.93 -10.53 -4.48
N THR A 67 -1.28 -10.96 -3.26
CA THR A 67 -1.94 -12.26 -3.05
C THR A 67 -3.39 -12.08 -2.63
N ASP A 68 -3.67 -11.94 -1.35
CA ASP A 68 -4.99 -12.21 -0.78
C ASP A 68 -6.06 -11.22 -1.22
N ILE A 69 -5.72 -9.93 -1.24
CA ILE A 69 -6.62 -8.89 -1.77
C ILE A 69 -6.84 -9.04 -3.29
N GLU A 70 -5.83 -9.53 -4.02
CA GLU A 70 -5.92 -9.76 -5.46
C GLU A 70 -6.76 -11.01 -5.78
N TYR A 71 -6.70 -12.04 -4.93
CA TYR A 71 -7.63 -13.19 -5.01
C TYR A 71 -9.07 -12.74 -4.79
N MET A 72 -9.33 -11.86 -3.81
CA MET A 72 -10.67 -11.27 -3.62
C MET A 72 -11.10 -10.44 -4.86
N ALA A 73 -10.15 -9.80 -5.56
CA ALA A 73 -10.38 -9.14 -6.85
C ALA A 73 -10.48 -10.11 -8.05
N GLN A 74 -10.46 -11.42 -7.80
CA GLN A 74 -10.58 -12.51 -8.77
C GLN A 74 -9.36 -12.68 -9.69
N HIS A 75 -8.27 -11.99 -9.38
CA HIS A 75 -7.01 -12.12 -10.09
C HIS A 75 -6.36 -13.48 -9.82
N TRP A 76 -5.38 -13.78 -10.68
CA TRP A 76 -4.55 -14.98 -10.69
C TRP A 76 -5.28 -16.29 -11.03
N THR A 77 -4.63 -17.06 -11.89
CA THR A 77 -4.88 -18.48 -12.12
C THR A 77 -3.78 -19.27 -11.44
N TYR A 78 -4.09 -20.48 -10.99
CA TYR A 78 -3.18 -21.41 -10.32
C TYR A 78 -3.51 -22.86 -10.72
N SER A 79 -2.62 -23.81 -10.40
CA SER A 79 -2.88 -25.24 -10.60
C SER A 79 -3.80 -25.79 -9.51
N GLU A 80 -4.92 -26.41 -9.89
CA GLU A 80 -5.97 -26.88 -8.96
C GLU A 80 -5.51 -27.90 -7.92
N SER A 81 -4.45 -28.66 -8.22
CA SER A 81 -4.03 -29.82 -7.42
C SER A 81 -3.52 -29.51 -6.01
N ASN A 82 -3.31 -28.24 -5.62
CA ASN A 82 -2.63 -27.89 -4.37
C ASN A 82 -3.22 -26.69 -3.60
N TYR A 83 -4.38 -26.14 -3.96
CA TYR A 83 -4.79 -24.82 -3.47
C TYR A 83 -6.24 -24.70 -3.02
N ARG A 84 -6.40 -24.53 -1.71
CA ARG A 84 -7.69 -24.34 -1.04
C ARG A 84 -7.89 -22.90 -0.56
N ASN A 85 -6.84 -22.23 -0.10
CA ASN A 85 -6.91 -20.94 0.57
C ASN A 85 -7.27 -19.80 -0.39
N GLU A 86 -6.66 -19.80 -1.56
CA GLU A 86 -6.86 -18.85 -2.66
C GLU A 86 -8.29 -18.94 -3.20
N GLN A 87 -8.77 -20.17 -3.41
CA GLN A 87 -10.14 -20.42 -3.84
C GLN A 87 -11.16 -19.97 -2.79
N GLU A 88 -10.91 -20.21 -1.51
CA GLU A 88 -11.79 -19.75 -0.43
C GLU A 88 -11.91 -18.22 -0.40
N LEU A 89 -10.84 -17.48 -0.70
CA LEU A 89 -10.89 -16.03 -0.86
C LEU A 89 -11.65 -15.59 -2.13
N LYS A 90 -11.42 -16.26 -3.27
CA LYS A 90 -12.17 -16.01 -4.52
C LYS A 90 -13.67 -16.27 -4.39
N ASP A 91 -14.04 -17.24 -3.57
CA ASP A 91 -15.41 -17.62 -3.27
C ASP A 91 -16.06 -16.76 -2.18
N PHE A 92 -15.28 -15.88 -1.53
CA PHE A 92 -15.69 -15.05 -0.39
C PHE A 92 -16.15 -15.85 0.84
N LYS A 93 -15.53 -17.02 1.10
CA LYS A 93 -15.84 -17.89 2.24
C LYS A 93 -15.17 -17.40 3.52
N TYR A 94 -15.51 -16.19 3.97
CA TYR A 94 -14.87 -15.53 5.11
C TYR A 94 -14.99 -16.30 6.45
N GLU A 95 -15.96 -17.21 6.58
CA GLU A 95 -16.13 -18.05 7.77
C GLU A 95 -15.18 -19.26 7.82
N ASN A 96 -14.53 -19.61 6.70
CA ASN A 96 -13.54 -20.69 6.68
C ASN A 96 -12.26 -20.29 7.41
N ASP A 97 -11.55 -21.29 7.94
CA ASP A 97 -10.41 -21.09 8.83
C ASP A 97 -9.34 -20.15 8.27
N TYR A 98 -8.98 -20.30 6.99
CA TYR A 98 -7.94 -19.47 6.38
C TYR A 98 -8.39 -18.00 6.20
N PRO A 99 -9.47 -17.68 5.44
CA PRO A 99 -9.93 -16.30 5.32
C PRO A 99 -10.23 -15.64 6.67
N LYS A 100 -10.84 -16.35 7.61
CA LYS A 100 -11.17 -15.83 8.94
C LYS A 100 -9.93 -15.41 9.72
N THR A 101 -8.93 -16.28 9.76
CA THR A 101 -7.66 -16.02 10.46
C THR A 101 -6.94 -14.86 9.80
N LEU A 102 -6.84 -14.89 8.47
CA LEU A 102 -6.21 -13.85 7.69
C LEU A 102 -6.80 -12.46 7.97
N MET A 103 -8.13 -12.31 7.87
CA MET A 103 -8.80 -11.03 8.06
C MET A 103 -8.63 -10.51 9.49
N SER A 104 -8.64 -11.42 10.47
CA SER A 104 -8.34 -11.11 11.87
C SER A 104 -6.90 -10.61 12.07
N THR A 105 -5.92 -11.24 11.42
CA THR A 105 -4.51 -10.82 11.45
C THR A 105 -4.31 -9.46 10.79
N ILE A 106 -4.88 -9.23 9.61
CA ILE A 106 -4.81 -7.93 8.92
C ILE A 106 -5.37 -6.82 9.80
N TYR A 107 -6.57 -7.03 10.36
CA TYR A 107 -7.20 -6.07 11.27
C TYR A 107 -6.31 -5.77 12.48
N ALA A 108 -5.80 -6.81 13.15
CA ALA A 108 -4.92 -6.65 14.31
C ALA A 108 -3.62 -5.90 13.97
N GLU A 109 -2.99 -6.19 12.83
CA GLU A 109 -1.77 -5.48 12.42
C GLU A 109 -2.01 -4.02 12.06
N MET A 110 -3.16 -3.68 11.48
CA MET A 110 -3.56 -2.28 11.26
C MET A 110 -3.72 -1.54 12.60
N TYR A 111 -4.43 -2.10 13.57
CA TYR A 111 -4.57 -1.46 14.90
C TYR A 111 -3.27 -1.41 15.69
N ASN A 112 -2.38 -2.40 15.53
CA ASN A 112 -1.04 -2.35 16.12
C ASN A 112 -0.20 -1.22 15.51
N THR A 113 -0.34 -0.96 14.21
CA THR A 113 0.32 0.16 13.53
C THR A 113 -0.27 1.49 13.99
N ILE A 114 -1.61 1.59 14.09
CA ILE A 114 -2.30 2.77 14.64
C ILE A 114 -1.87 3.03 16.09
N SER A 115 -1.74 1.98 16.91
CA SER A 115 -1.25 2.11 18.29
C SER A 115 0.16 2.70 18.31
N GLN A 116 1.07 2.21 17.47
CA GLN A 116 2.43 2.78 17.34
C GLN A 116 2.41 4.27 16.96
N ALA A 117 1.58 4.66 15.99
CA ALA A 117 1.40 6.06 15.62
C ALA A 117 0.82 6.89 16.79
N ASN A 118 -0.16 6.35 17.52
CA ASN A 118 -0.75 7.01 18.68
C ASN A 118 0.25 7.22 19.83
N ILE A 119 1.22 6.32 20.02
CA ILE A 119 2.30 6.51 21.00
C ILE A 119 3.12 7.77 20.62
N ILE A 120 3.46 7.92 19.34
CA ILE A 120 4.19 9.11 18.86
C ILE A 120 3.37 10.37 19.12
N LEU A 121 2.11 10.39 18.67
CA LEU A 121 1.22 11.55 18.79
C LEU A 121 0.94 11.96 20.24
N LYS A 122 0.94 10.99 21.16
CA LYS A 122 0.83 11.25 22.60
C LYS A 122 2.09 11.94 23.14
N ASN A 123 3.28 11.52 22.70
CA ASN A 123 4.55 11.96 23.28
C ASN A 123 5.13 13.22 22.62
N VAL A 124 4.81 13.53 21.35
CA VAL A 124 5.31 14.74 20.68
C VAL A 124 5.01 16.02 21.47
N PRO A 125 3.77 16.28 21.97
CA PRO A 125 3.49 17.49 22.74
C PRO A 125 4.27 17.58 24.06
N GLU A 126 4.49 16.45 24.74
CA GLU A 126 5.16 16.36 26.04
C GLU A 126 6.68 16.57 25.91
N TYR A 127 7.29 15.96 24.89
CA TYR A 127 8.74 15.98 24.69
C TYR A 127 9.19 16.91 23.55
N LYS A 128 8.35 17.84 23.10
CA LYS A 128 8.67 18.78 21.98
C LYS A 128 9.99 19.53 22.10
N HIS A 129 10.55 19.65 23.31
CA HIS A 129 11.82 20.32 23.58
C HIS A 129 13.05 19.49 23.17
N VAL A 130 12.91 18.17 22.99
CA VAL A 130 14.01 17.30 22.51
C VAL A 130 14.09 17.26 20.99
N ILE A 131 13.02 17.67 20.29
CA ILE A 131 12.97 17.82 18.83
C ILE A 131 13.11 19.30 18.51
N VAL A 132 14.36 19.78 18.53
CA VAL A 132 14.68 21.21 18.39
C VAL A 132 14.45 21.72 16.97
N ASN A 133 14.71 20.89 15.96
CA ASN A 133 14.40 21.21 14.57
C ASN A 133 12.87 21.14 14.37
N GLU A 134 12.27 22.26 13.99
CA GLU A 134 10.83 22.38 13.84
C GLU A 134 10.28 21.58 12.65
N ASP A 135 11.02 21.52 11.54
CA ASP A 135 10.64 20.71 10.37
C ASP A 135 10.56 19.23 10.74
N ILE A 136 11.55 18.73 11.48
CA ILE A 136 11.55 17.35 11.98
C ILE A 136 10.39 17.10 12.93
N ARG A 137 10.08 18.04 13.82
CA ARG A 137 8.95 17.90 14.75
C ARG A 137 7.62 17.83 13.99
N ALA A 138 7.41 18.75 13.05
CA ALA A 138 6.21 18.80 12.22
C ALA A 138 6.06 17.54 11.39
N LEU A 139 7.15 17.06 10.78
CA LEU A 139 7.15 15.82 9.99
C LEU A 139 6.85 14.59 10.83
N VAL A 140 7.46 14.44 12.01
CA VAL A 140 7.19 13.30 12.90
C VAL A 140 5.72 13.24 13.27
N GLU A 141 5.12 14.38 13.64
CA GLU A 141 3.72 14.45 14.02
C GLU A 141 2.79 14.20 12.81
N ALA A 142 3.07 14.84 11.68
CA ALA A 142 2.27 14.70 10.47
C ALA A 142 2.31 13.28 9.88
N GLU A 143 3.49 12.66 9.83
CA GLU A 143 3.62 11.28 9.35
C GLU A 143 2.87 10.30 10.27
N ALA A 144 2.93 10.48 11.59
CA ALA A 144 2.16 9.63 12.51
C ALA A 144 0.64 9.82 12.34
N LEU A 145 0.15 11.05 12.15
CA LEU A 145 -1.25 11.32 11.79
C LEU A 145 -1.63 10.64 10.46
N ALA A 146 -0.79 10.77 9.43
CA ALA A 146 -1.03 10.21 8.12
C ALA A 146 -1.02 8.67 8.13
N VAL A 147 -0.12 8.03 8.88
CA VAL A 147 -0.10 6.57 9.09
C VAL A 147 -1.41 6.11 9.75
N ARG A 148 -1.87 6.81 10.81
CA ARG A 148 -3.13 6.49 11.48
C ARG A 148 -4.32 6.60 10.53
N ALA A 149 -4.39 7.69 9.76
CA ALA A 149 -5.41 7.91 8.75
C ALA A 149 -5.37 6.82 7.65
N PHE A 150 -4.17 6.41 7.21
CA PHE A 150 -3.97 5.41 6.18
C PHE A 150 -4.48 4.03 6.61
N CYS A 151 -4.10 3.57 7.80
CA CYS A 151 -4.60 2.31 8.34
C CYS A 151 -6.13 2.35 8.55
N HIS A 152 -6.69 3.45 9.07
CA HIS A 152 -8.14 3.57 9.21
C HIS A 152 -8.86 3.62 7.86
N LEU A 153 -8.27 4.21 6.82
CA LEU A 153 -8.80 4.15 5.45
C LEU A 153 -8.88 2.72 4.93
N ASP A 154 -7.88 1.87 5.20
CA ASP A 154 -7.95 0.46 4.79
C ASP A 154 -9.00 -0.33 5.58
N ILE A 155 -9.09 -0.08 6.90
CA ILE A 155 -10.13 -0.68 7.73
C ILE A 155 -11.52 -0.33 7.18
N LEU A 156 -11.74 0.93 6.80
CA LEU A 156 -12.97 1.36 6.14
C LEU A 156 -13.21 0.59 4.84
N ARG A 157 -12.19 0.51 3.98
CA ARG A 157 -12.32 -0.10 2.65
C ARG A 157 -12.55 -1.61 2.71
N LEU A 158 -11.99 -2.32 3.69
CA LEU A 158 -12.18 -3.77 3.86
C LEU A 158 -13.46 -4.09 4.64
N PHE A 159 -13.59 -3.56 5.86
CA PHE A 159 -14.60 -3.98 6.84
C PHE A 159 -15.83 -3.07 6.88
N GLY A 160 -15.69 -1.84 6.38
CA GLY A 160 -16.81 -0.90 6.32
C GLY A 160 -17.87 -1.29 5.30
N GLN A 161 -19.03 -0.66 5.43
CA GLN A 161 -20.13 -0.78 4.49
C GLN A 161 -19.74 -0.37 3.05
N MET A 162 -20.58 -0.75 2.08
CA MET A 162 -20.47 -0.22 0.72
C MET A 162 -20.57 1.31 0.76
N PRO A 163 -19.65 2.03 0.10
CA PRO A 163 -19.64 3.48 0.21
C PRO A 163 -20.80 4.13 -0.55
N GLN A 164 -21.36 3.44 -1.55
CA GLN A 164 -22.45 3.92 -2.38
C GLN A 164 -23.48 2.79 -2.53
N ASN A 165 -24.77 3.13 -2.46
CA ASN A 165 -25.90 2.21 -2.69
C ASN A 165 -25.90 0.94 -1.82
N GLY A 166 -25.23 0.95 -0.67
CA GLY A 166 -25.24 -0.15 0.30
C GLY A 166 -26.53 -0.21 1.09
N THR A 167 -26.97 -1.43 1.43
CA THR A 167 -28.12 -1.67 2.31
C THR A 167 -27.68 -2.01 3.74
N LYS A 168 -26.44 -2.49 3.93
CA LYS A 168 -25.88 -2.85 5.23
C LYS A 168 -25.11 -1.67 5.81
N GLN A 169 -25.49 -1.24 7.01
CA GLN A 169 -24.73 -0.26 7.78
C GLN A 169 -23.69 -0.97 8.64
N VAL A 170 -22.49 -0.41 8.73
CA VAL A 170 -21.41 -0.95 9.57
C VAL A 170 -20.79 0.19 10.36
N SER A 171 -20.72 0.03 11.68
CA SER A 171 -19.97 0.91 12.55
C SER A 171 -18.57 0.35 12.78
N LEU A 172 -17.56 1.22 12.80
CA LEU A 172 -16.15 0.84 12.93
C LEU A 172 -15.48 1.62 14.07
N PRO A 173 -14.51 1.02 14.80
CA PRO A 173 -13.83 1.71 15.88
C PRO A 173 -12.73 2.67 15.37
N TYR A 174 -12.63 3.87 15.93
CA TYR A 174 -11.54 4.81 15.58
C TYR A 174 -10.64 5.07 16.78
N ALA A 175 -9.39 4.60 16.71
CA ALA A 175 -8.45 4.64 17.83
C ALA A 175 -7.58 5.90 17.76
N LYS A 176 -7.87 6.91 18.58
CA LYS A 176 -7.13 8.19 18.62
C LYS A 176 -5.98 8.23 19.62
N THR A 177 -5.96 7.30 20.58
CA THR A 177 -5.03 7.30 21.72
C THR A 177 -4.68 5.87 22.10
N VAL A 178 -3.54 5.67 22.74
CA VAL A 178 -3.25 4.41 23.42
C VAL A 178 -3.96 4.39 24.77
N SER A 179 -4.88 3.46 24.94
CA SER A 179 -5.69 3.32 26.16
C SER A 179 -6.14 1.87 26.34
N THR A 180 -6.41 1.48 27.59
CA THR A 180 -7.11 0.24 27.94
C THR A 180 -8.63 0.40 27.92
N ALA A 181 -9.13 1.64 27.73
CA ALA A 181 -10.54 1.91 27.58
C ALA A 181 -11.08 1.41 26.23
N PRO A 182 -12.37 1.02 26.17
CA PRO A 182 -13.01 0.63 24.90
C PRO A 182 -12.89 1.72 23.84
N ILE A 183 -12.57 1.32 22.61
CA ILE A 183 -12.48 2.24 21.47
C ILE A 183 -13.90 2.56 20.99
N PRO A 184 -14.30 3.83 20.85
CA PRO A 184 -15.63 4.17 20.37
C PRO A 184 -15.83 3.74 18.91
N TYR A 185 -17.03 3.25 18.60
CA TYR A 185 -17.47 2.93 17.24
C TYR A 185 -18.21 4.10 16.61
N TYR A 186 -17.99 4.30 15.32
CA TYR A 186 -18.50 5.44 14.57
C TYR A 186 -19.29 4.97 13.36
N SER A 187 -20.30 5.77 12.97
CA SER A 187 -20.99 5.61 11.70
C SER A 187 -20.02 5.81 10.52
N TYR A 188 -20.37 5.38 9.32
CA TYR A 188 -19.56 5.62 8.11
C TYR A 188 -19.18 7.10 7.93
N ASN A 189 -20.14 8.02 8.11
CA ASN A 189 -19.89 9.45 7.93
C ASN A 189 -18.98 10.00 9.02
N ASP A 190 -19.19 9.62 10.29
CA ASP A 190 -18.33 10.08 11.37
C ASP A 190 -16.92 9.51 11.23
N PHE A 191 -16.79 8.22 10.89
CA PHE A 191 -15.51 7.56 10.68
C PHE A 191 -14.70 8.21 9.55
N THR A 192 -15.34 8.48 8.40
CA THR A 192 -14.69 9.16 7.28
C THR A 192 -14.28 10.60 7.62
N ASN A 193 -15.10 11.33 8.39
CA ASN A 193 -14.74 12.66 8.89
C ASN A 193 -13.54 12.62 9.87
N LEU A 194 -13.38 11.54 10.64
CA LEU A 194 -12.20 11.37 11.50
C LEU A 194 -10.93 11.12 10.69
N ILE A 195 -11.00 10.33 9.61
CA ILE A 195 -9.86 10.18 8.68
C ILE A 195 -9.51 11.55 8.08
N LEU A 196 -10.52 12.30 7.60
CA LEU A 196 -10.30 13.64 7.04
C LEU A 196 -9.67 14.60 8.05
N ALA A 197 -10.09 14.55 9.32
CA ALA A 197 -9.51 15.38 10.37
C ALA A 197 -8.02 15.08 10.61
N ASP A 198 -7.61 13.80 10.59
CA ASP A 198 -6.19 13.43 10.70
C ASP A 198 -5.40 13.89 9.46
N LEU A 199 -5.99 13.79 8.26
CA LEU A 199 -5.37 14.29 7.03
C LEU A 199 -5.24 15.81 7.02
N ASP A 200 -6.23 16.54 7.52
CA ASP A 200 -6.19 18.00 7.60
C ASP A 200 -5.13 18.48 8.60
N ALA A 201 -5.00 17.79 9.75
CA ALA A 201 -3.95 18.07 10.72
C ALA A 201 -2.55 17.75 10.15
N ALA A 202 -2.38 16.61 9.48
CA ALA A 202 -1.11 16.25 8.84
C ALA A 202 -0.74 17.24 7.72
N GLU A 203 -1.69 17.63 6.87
CA GLU A 203 -1.47 18.62 5.83
C GLU A 203 -1.01 19.96 6.40
N ALA A 204 -1.69 20.46 7.43
CA ALA A 204 -1.36 21.74 8.04
C ALA A 204 0.08 21.78 8.56
N LEU A 205 0.54 20.67 9.15
CA LEU A 205 1.93 20.51 9.61
C LEU A 205 2.91 20.39 8.44
N LEU A 206 2.57 19.68 7.36
CA LEU A 206 3.49 19.46 6.24
C LEU A 206 3.65 20.69 5.34
N LYS A 207 2.62 21.53 5.25
CA LYS A 207 2.55 22.63 4.28
C LYS A 207 3.74 23.59 4.33
N ASP A 208 4.25 23.85 5.53
CA ASP A 208 5.35 24.81 5.73
C ASP A 208 6.69 24.13 6.05
N HIS A 209 6.73 22.79 6.11
CA HIS A 209 7.84 22.02 6.67
C HIS A 209 8.31 20.83 5.80
N ASP A 210 7.55 20.40 4.79
CA ASP A 210 7.93 19.27 3.94
C ASP A 210 8.89 19.72 2.81
N PRO A 211 10.08 19.11 2.66
CA PRO A 211 11.05 19.47 1.62
C PRO A 211 10.55 19.34 0.17
N VAL A 212 9.41 18.66 -0.06
CA VAL A 212 8.79 18.51 -1.39
C VAL A 212 8.31 19.81 -2.03
N PHE A 213 8.29 20.92 -1.29
CA PHE A 213 8.05 22.26 -1.87
C PHE A 213 9.34 22.90 -2.43
N GLU A 214 10.49 22.54 -1.88
CA GLU A 214 11.79 23.10 -2.23
C GLU A 214 12.52 22.27 -3.28
N TYR A 215 12.29 20.95 -3.28
CA TYR A 215 12.99 19.98 -4.09
C TYR A 215 12.01 18.98 -4.73
N THR A 216 12.37 18.46 -5.90
CA THR A 216 11.67 17.32 -6.51
C THR A 216 11.96 16.01 -5.77
N PHE A 217 11.11 15.00 -5.92
CA PHE A 217 11.40 13.68 -5.35
C PHE A 217 12.70 13.07 -5.88
N GLN A 218 13.03 13.30 -7.15
CA GLN A 218 14.30 12.83 -7.72
C GLN A 218 15.51 13.43 -6.99
N GLU A 219 15.46 14.73 -6.66
CA GLU A 219 16.50 15.38 -5.87
C GLU A 219 16.56 14.81 -4.45
N LEU A 220 15.40 14.63 -3.80
CA LEU A 220 15.31 14.10 -2.44
C LEU A 220 15.66 12.61 -2.32
N ASP A 221 15.59 11.84 -3.41
CA ASP A 221 16.02 10.45 -3.46
C ASP A 221 17.53 10.32 -3.70
N ASN A 222 18.19 11.41 -4.16
CA ASN A 222 19.60 11.41 -4.56
C ASN A 222 20.40 12.54 -3.87
N PHE A 223 19.97 12.99 -2.69
CA PHE A 223 20.56 14.13 -1.99
C PHE A 223 22.02 13.92 -1.56
N TYR A 224 22.49 12.67 -1.49
CA TYR A 224 23.90 12.33 -1.27
C TYR A 224 24.79 12.57 -2.51
N ASP A 225 24.21 12.63 -3.71
CA ASP A 225 24.95 12.93 -4.95
C ASP A 225 25.10 14.44 -5.13
N THR A 226 26.01 15.01 -4.34
CA THR A 226 26.34 16.44 -4.33
C THR A 226 27.00 16.93 -5.62
N LYS A 227 27.32 16.02 -6.57
CA LYS A 227 27.89 16.40 -7.87
C LYS A 227 26.79 16.77 -8.85
N ASN A 228 25.69 16.02 -8.86
CA ASN A 228 24.59 16.21 -9.80
C ASN A 228 23.40 16.96 -9.20
N TYR A 229 23.20 16.88 -7.88
CA TYR A 229 22.10 17.53 -7.19
C TYR A 229 22.60 18.49 -6.10
N LYS A 230 21.94 19.64 -5.98
CA LYS A 230 22.24 20.67 -4.97
C LYS A 230 21.13 20.69 -3.94
N VAL A 231 21.12 19.68 -3.08
CA VAL A 231 20.13 19.51 -2.02
C VAL A 231 20.81 19.73 -0.69
N GLU A 232 20.30 20.68 0.08
CA GLU A 232 20.74 20.96 1.45
C GLU A 232 19.61 20.57 2.40
N LEU A 233 19.84 19.56 3.22
CA LEU A 233 18.95 19.09 4.27
C LEU A 233 19.64 19.22 5.60
N ASP A 234 18.95 19.78 6.59
CA ASP A 234 19.45 19.86 7.96
C ASP A 234 19.55 18.49 8.64
N ASP A 235 18.85 17.49 8.11
CA ASP A 235 18.81 16.13 8.63
C ASP A 235 18.46 15.14 7.50
N GLU A 236 19.13 13.99 7.44
CA GLU A 236 18.88 12.96 6.43
C GLU A 236 17.46 12.38 6.49
N PHE A 237 16.78 12.50 7.63
CA PHE A 237 15.38 12.09 7.80
C PHE A 237 14.41 12.90 6.92
N LEU A 238 14.86 14.04 6.41
CA LEU A 238 14.14 14.89 5.44
C LEU A 238 14.28 14.39 3.99
N GLY A 239 15.15 13.41 3.73
CA GLY A 239 15.32 12.79 2.42
C GLY A 239 14.24 11.75 2.09
N PHE A 240 14.33 11.15 0.90
CA PHE A 240 13.51 10.01 0.45
C PHE A 240 12.01 10.21 0.66
N ARG A 241 11.50 11.43 0.45
CA ARG A 241 10.15 11.83 0.84
C ARG A 241 9.04 11.01 0.18
N ARG A 242 9.28 10.35 -0.96
CA ARG A 242 8.28 9.42 -1.57
C ARG A 242 8.16 8.09 -0.83
N PHE A 243 9.15 7.72 -0.03
CA PHE A 243 9.14 6.52 0.81
C PHE A 243 8.62 6.80 2.22
N ARG A 244 8.07 7.99 2.42
CA ARG A 244 7.52 8.50 3.66
C ARG A 244 6.21 9.22 3.39
N PHE A 245 5.33 9.31 4.38
CA PHE A 245 4.14 10.14 4.26
C PHE A 245 4.56 11.60 4.11
N ASN A 246 4.21 12.20 2.98
CA ASN A 246 4.56 13.57 2.61
C ASN A 246 3.31 14.39 2.27
N TYR A 247 3.48 15.69 2.04
CA TYR A 247 2.38 16.59 1.74
C TYR A 247 1.50 16.09 0.59
N TYR A 248 2.11 15.68 -0.53
CA TYR A 248 1.39 15.18 -1.69
C TYR A 248 0.79 13.79 -1.46
N ALA A 249 1.38 12.95 -0.61
CA ALA A 249 0.79 11.69 -0.18
C ALA A 249 -0.51 11.92 0.62
N VAL A 250 -0.53 12.88 1.54
CA VAL A 250 -1.74 13.26 2.30
C VAL A 250 -2.84 13.76 1.35
N LYS A 251 -2.48 14.60 0.38
CA LYS A 251 -3.40 15.06 -0.68
C LYS A 251 -3.95 13.90 -1.51
N ALA A 252 -3.08 12.97 -1.91
CA ALA A 252 -3.46 11.83 -2.73
C ALA A 252 -4.35 10.84 -1.96
N MET A 253 -4.08 10.61 -0.67
CA MET A 253 -4.95 9.86 0.22
C MET A 253 -6.33 10.52 0.34
N ARG A 254 -6.38 11.86 0.45
CA ARG A 254 -7.64 12.60 0.47
C ARG A 254 -8.41 12.44 -0.84
N ALA A 255 -7.76 12.53 -1.99
CA ALA A 255 -8.38 12.29 -3.30
C ALA A 255 -8.97 10.87 -3.39
N ARG A 256 -8.21 9.85 -2.95
CA ARG A 256 -8.68 8.45 -2.87
C ARG A 256 -9.89 8.31 -1.96
N LEU A 257 -9.86 8.89 -0.76
CA LEU A 257 -10.97 8.84 0.19
C LEU A 257 -12.22 9.54 -0.36
N TYR A 258 -12.09 10.76 -0.89
CA TYR A 258 -13.21 11.45 -1.52
C TYR A 258 -13.80 10.67 -2.68
N MET A 259 -12.95 10.07 -3.52
CA MET A 259 -13.42 9.24 -4.61
C MET A 259 -14.17 8.02 -4.08
N TYR A 260 -13.65 7.36 -3.04
CA TYR A 260 -14.32 6.25 -2.37
C TYR A 260 -15.69 6.65 -1.82
N MET A 261 -15.81 7.84 -1.23
CA MET A 261 -17.06 8.42 -0.70
C MET A 261 -18.03 8.92 -1.77
N GLY A 262 -17.68 8.85 -3.07
CA GLY A 262 -18.49 9.40 -4.17
C GLY A 262 -18.45 10.93 -4.28
N LYS A 263 -17.57 11.60 -3.54
CA LYS A 263 -17.36 13.06 -3.54
C LYS A 263 -16.48 13.47 -4.73
N LYS A 264 -17.05 13.40 -5.94
CA LYS A 264 -16.29 13.57 -7.20
C LYS A 264 -15.65 14.95 -7.33
N THR A 265 -16.36 16.03 -7.00
CA THR A 265 -15.81 17.39 -7.13
C THR A 265 -14.58 17.58 -6.25
N GLU A 266 -14.65 17.12 -5.01
CA GLU A 266 -13.55 17.19 -4.05
C GLU A 266 -12.40 16.25 -4.43
N ALA A 267 -12.72 15.05 -4.94
CA ALA A 267 -11.73 14.10 -5.45
C ALA A 267 -10.95 14.66 -6.65
N TYR A 268 -11.65 15.30 -7.60
CA TYR A 268 -11.04 15.94 -8.76
C TYR A 268 -10.08 17.06 -8.33
N ALA A 269 -10.53 17.95 -7.44
CA ALA A 269 -9.71 19.04 -6.93
C ALA A 269 -8.43 18.52 -6.24
N ALA A 270 -8.58 17.57 -5.31
CA ALA A 270 -7.45 17.01 -4.58
C ALA A 270 -6.46 16.27 -5.50
N ALA A 271 -6.95 15.51 -6.49
CA ALA A 271 -6.09 14.84 -7.46
C ALA A 271 -5.36 15.84 -8.37
N LYS A 272 -6.05 16.90 -8.80
CA LYS A 272 -5.46 17.96 -9.63
C LYS A 272 -4.37 18.73 -8.90
N GLU A 273 -4.50 18.99 -7.60
CA GLU A 273 -3.43 19.59 -6.80
C GLU A 273 -2.12 18.78 -6.88
N VAL A 274 -2.21 17.45 -6.88
CA VAL A 274 -1.02 16.57 -6.99
C VAL A 274 -0.49 16.51 -8.42
N ILE A 275 -1.38 16.39 -9.42
CA ILE A 275 -0.99 16.36 -10.85
C ILE A 275 -0.33 17.68 -11.28
N ASP A 276 -0.84 18.79 -10.75
CA ASP A 276 -0.41 20.11 -11.13
C ASP A 276 0.82 20.61 -10.37
N ALA A 277 1.18 19.93 -9.27
CA ALA A 277 2.26 20.27 -8.37
C ALA A 277 3.58 20.59 -9.09
N VAL A 278 4.17 21.72 -8.71
CA VAL A 278 5.49 22.18 -9.14
C VAL A 278 6.34 22.56 -7.93
N ASP A 279 7.65 22.42 -8.06
CA ASP A 279 8.62 22.93 -7.09
C ASP A 279 8.74 24.46 -7.16
N LYS A 280 9.59 25.04 -6.31
CA LYS A 280 9.89 26.48 -6.31
C LYS A 280 10.41 27.06 -7.63
N ASN A 281 10.95 26.22 -8.51
CA ASN A 281 11.47 26.60 -9.82
C ASN A 281 10.45 26.39 -10.95
N GLY A 282 9.22 25.96 -10.63
CA GLY A 282 8.17 25.68 -11.60
C GLY A 282 8.33 24.33 -12.32
N LYS A 283 9.25 23.47 -11.89
CA LYS A 283 9.41 22.11 -12.44
C LYS A 283 8.37 21.20 -11.79
N LYS A 284 7.79 20.29 -12.58
CA LYS A 284 6.85 19.28 -12.05
C LYS A 284 7.47 18.47 -10.92
N VAL A 285 6.75 18.35 -9.81
CA VAL A 285 7.18 17.52 -8.66
C VAL A 285 7.19 16.04 -9.05
N LEU A 286 6.20 15.61 -9.85
CA LEU A 286 6.08 14.26 -10.40
C LEU A 286 5.61 14.30 -11.84
N GLU A 287 6.05 13.30 -12.59
CA GLU A 287 5.57 13.00 -13.95
C GLU A 287 5.16 11.53 -14.03
N LEU A 288 4.31 11.20 -15.01
CA LEU A 288 3.91 9.82 -15.22
C LEU A 288 5.10 8.99 -15.69
N ALA A 289 5.30 7.84 -15.04
CA ALA A 289 6.29 6.87 -15.45
C ALA A 289 5.83 6.16 -16.72
N GLY A 290 6.78 5.51 -17.38
CA GLY A 290 6.53 4.79 -18.62
C GLY A 290 7.77 4.06 -19.10
N ALA A 291 8.15 4.30 -20.35
CA ALA A 291 9.26 3.59 -20.97
C ALA A 291 10.61 3.78 -20.26
N GLY A 292 10.85 4.95 -19.64
CA GLY A 292 12.09 5.23 -18.88
C GLY A 292 12.34 4.21 -17.77
N ASP A 293 11.43 4.13 -16.80
CA ASP A 293 11.51 3.16 -15.70
C ASP A 293 11.57 1.72 -16.20
N ILE A 294 10.69 1.35 -17.14
CA ILE A 294 10.64 0.00 -17.70
C ILE A 294 11.96 -0.39 -18.36
N SER A 295 12.61 0.51 -19.10
CA SER A 295 13.89 0.25 -19.76
C SER A 295 15.05 0.04 -18.77
N ASN A 296 14.94 0.60 -17.57
CA ASN A 296 15.88 0.42 -16.46
C ASN A 296 15.50 -0.76 -15.54
N SER A 297 14.53 -1.59 -15.96
CA SER A 297 13.97 -2.67 -15.15
C SER A 297 13.43 -2.20 -13.79
N ASN A 298 12.89 -0.99 -13.73
CA ASN A 298 12.18 -0.44 -12.57
C ASN A 298 10.67 -0.70 -12.75
N PHE A 299 10.25 -1.97 -12.67
CA PHE A 299 8.90 -2.37 -13.06
C PHE A 299 7.80 -1.95 -12.07
N ALA A 300 8.16 -1.60 -10.83
CA ALA A 300 7.28 -0.99 -9.83
C ALA A 300 7.00 0.50 -10.09
N LEU A 301 7.61 1.09 -11.13
CA LEU A 301 7.44 2.50 -11.53
C LEU A 301 7.71 3.50 -10.38
N PRO A 302 8.89 3.41 -9.72
CA PRO A 302 9.23 4.26 -8.58
C PRO A 302 9.21 5.75 -8.91
N SER A 303 9.51 6.14 -10.16
CA SER A 303 9.62 7.55 -10.54
C SER A 303 8.30 8.33 -10.41
N GLU A 304 7.15 7.65 -10.48
CA GLU A 304 5.81 8.25 -10.33
C GLU A 304 5.14 7.94 -8.98
N CYS A 305 5.84 7.28 -8.05
CA CYS A 305 5.33 7.02 -6.72
C CYS A 305 5.22 8.32 -5.92
N ILE A 306 3.99 8.61 -5.45
CA ILE A 306 3.71 9.69 -4.50
C ILE A 306 3.99 9.20 -3.09
N LEU A 307 3.61 7.95 -2.82
CA LEU A 307 3.86 7.23 -1.59
C LEU A 307 4.21 5.77 -1.92
N ALA A 308 5.33 5.30 -1.40
CA ALA A 308 5.79 3.92 -1.48
C ALA A 308 6.43 3.49 -0.16
N LEU A 309 6.66 2.19 -0.01
CA LEU A 309 7.53 1.63 1.02
C LEU A 309 8.80 1.11 0.37
N SER A 310 9.92 1.22 1.09
CA SER A 310 11.12 0.43 0.80
C SER A 310 11.08 -0.84 1.63
N ASN A 311 11.08 -1.99 0.97
CA ASN A 311 10.98 -3.31 1.60
C ASN A 311 12.09 -4.23 1.11
N TYR A 312 13.14 -4.37 1.91
CA TYR A 312 14.27 -5.23 1.58
C TYR A 312 13.91 -6.73 1.54
N GLU A 313 12.79 -7.12 2.13
CA GLU A 313 12.29 -8.51 2.13
C GLU A 313 11.40 -8.81 0.93
N ILE A 314 11.13 -7.84 0.03
CA ILE A 314 10.14 -8.03 -1.03
C ILE A 314 10.45 -9.24 -1.94
N GLU A 315 11.73 -9.49 -2.23
CA GLU A 315 12.16 -10.67 -3.01
C GLU A 315 11.82 -11.99 -2.29
N ASP A 316 12.12 -12.06 -1.00
CA ASP A 316 11.81 -13.22 -0.16
C ASP A 316 10.29 -13.36 0.08
N ASN A 317 9.56 -12.25 0.09
CA ASN A 317 8.11 -12.21 0.25
C ASN A 317 7.42 -12.79 -0.98
N ILE A 318 7.85 -12.40 -2.18
CA ILE A 318 7.31 -12.96 -3.43
C ILE A 318 7.82 -14.38 -3.68
N GLY A 319 9.02 -14.72 -3.18
CA GLY A 319 9.60 -16.05 -3.20
C GLY A 319 9.45 -16.74 -4.55
N ARG A 320 8.73 -17.88 -4.57
CA ARG A 320 8.50 -18.68 -5.77
C ARG A 320 7.13 -18.48 -6.41
N LEU A 321 6.37 -17.44 -6.01
CA LEU A 321 5.00 -17.20 -6.51
C LEU A 321 4.93 -17.09 -8.04
N PHE A 322 5.98 -16.52 -8.65
CA PHE A 322 6.08 -16.31 -10.09
C PHE A 322 7.14 -17.22 -10.76
N ASP A 323 7.74 -18.16 -10.00
CA ASP A 323 8.64 -19.16 -10.55
C ASP A 323 7.84 -20.16 -11.38
N ARG A 324 8.00 -20.10 -12.70
CA ARG A 324 7.24 -20.90 -13.68
C ARG A 324 7.55 -22.39 -13.60
N SER A 325 8.61 -22.79 -12.90
CA SER A 325 8.92 -24.18 -12.60
C SER A 325 8.25 -24.69 -11.33
N ASP A 326 7.71 -23.80 -10.50
CA ASP A 326 7.08 -24.15 -9.24
C ASP A 326 5.65 -24.67 -9.48
N PRO A 327 5.26 -25.84 -8.93
CA PRO A 327 3.87 -26.32 -8.98
C PRO A 327 2.86 -25.35 -8.36
N LYS A 328 3.34 -24.40 -7.55
CA LYS A 328 2.57 -23.40 -6.82
C LYS A 328 2.46 -22.05 -7.54
N VAL A 329 2.99 -21.92 -8.76
CA VAL A 329 2.98 -20.67 -9.52
C VAL A 329 1.57 -20.08 -9.70
N ILE A 330 1.46 -18.77 -9.52
CA ILE A 330 0.31 -17.96 -9.91
C ILE A 330 0.61 -17.22 -11.21
N TYR A 331 -0.36 -17.18 -12.12
CA TYR A 331 -0.17 -16.67 -13.49
C TYR A 331 -1.49 -16.17 -14.10
N LEU A 332 -1.43 -15.58 -15.28
CA LEU A 332 -2.60 -15.42 -16.16
C LEU A 332 -2.52 -16.42 -17.30
N THR A 333 -3.67 -16.89 -17.80
CA THR A 333 -3.73 -17.61 -19.08
C THR A 333 -3.53 -16.63 -20.24
N GLU A 334 -3.14 -17.12 -21.42
CA GLU A 334 -3.03 -16.27 -22.62
C GLU A 334 -4.34 -15.54 -22.95
N LYS A 335 -5.49 -16.20 -22.77
CA LYS A 335 -6.80 -15.57 -22.97
C LYS A 335 -7.02 -14.42 -21.98
N GLN A 336 -6.80 -14.67 -20.69
CA GLN A 336 -6.92 -13.64 -19.65
C GLN A 336 -6.01 -12.45 -19.93
N PHE A 337 -4.78 -12.71 -20.40
CA PHE A 337 -3.83 -11.66 -20.72
C PHE A 337 -4.22 -10.86 -21.97
N ASN A 338 -4.37 -11.53 -23.12
CA ASN A 338 -4.54 -10.87 -24.41
C ASN A 338 -5.97 -10.35 -24.63
N ASN A 339 -6.99 -11.14 -24.23
CA ASN A 339 -8.37 -10.88 -24.61
C ASN A 339 -9.15 -10.16 -23.51
N ASP A 340 -8.71 -10.22 -22.25
CA ASP A 340 -9.42 -9.63 -21.11
C ASP A 340 -8.65 -8.43 -20.53
N LEU A 341 -7.42 -8.64 -20.03
CA LEU A 341 -6.61 -7.57 -19.42
C LEU A 341 -6.21 -6.50 -20.44
N PHE A 342 -5.69 -6.92 -21.60
CA PHE A 342 -5.32 -6.03 -22.70
C PHE A 342 -6.40 -5.95 -23.80
N ALA A 343 -7.66 -6.23 -23.45
CA ALA A 343 -8.78 -6.08 -24.38
C ALA A 343 -8.80 -4.69 -25.04
N GLY A 344 -8.82 -4.65 -26.37
CA GLY A 344 -8.83 -3.42 -27.16
C GLY A 344 -7.48 -2.69 -27.21
N GLN A 345 -6.40 -3.28 -26.69
CA GLN A 345 -5.06 -2.68 -26.66
C GLN A 345 -4.06 -3.58 -27.38
N SER A 346 -3.16 -2.99 -28.17
CA SER A 346 -2.11 -3.76 -28.83
C SER A 346 -1.03 -4.15 -27.83
N THR A 347 -0.84 -5.45 -27.65
CA THR A 347 0.19 -5.98 -26.75
C THR A 347 1.61 -5.84 -27.30
N ALA A 348 1.77 -5.33 -28.52
CA ALA A 348 3.07 -5.06 -29.14
C ALA A 348 3.58 -3.66 -28.81
N VAL A 349 2.70 -2.71 -28.48
CA VAL A 349 3.06 -1.29 -28.26
C VAL A 349 2.86 -0.83 -26.83
N ASN A 350 1.82 -1.31 -26.15
CA ASN A 350 1.52 -0.90 -24.77
C ASN A 350 2.66 -1.34 -23.83
N ASN A 351 3.34 -0.37 -23.21
CA ASN A 351 4.56 -0.64 -22.46
C ASN A 351 4.31 -1.47 -21.18
N ARG A 352 3.09 -1.47 -20.65
CA ARG A 352 2.68 -2.31 -19.49
C ARG A 352 2.68 -3.80 -19.80
N VAL A 353 2.85 -4.19 -21.06
CA VAL A 353 3.11 -5.59 -21.39
C VAL A 353 4.50 -6.02 -20.93
N GLN A 354 5.46 -5.10 -20.86
CA GLN A 354 6.85 -5.39 -20.51
C GLN A 354 7.05 -5.68 -19.02
N ILE A 355 6.08 -5.34 -18.16
CA ILE A 355 6.08 -5.74 -16.74
C ILE A 355 5.65 -7.21 -16.53
N TRP A 356 5.43 -7.96 -17.61
CA TRP A 356 5.07 -9.38 -17.58
C TRP A 356 6.14 -10.23 -18.27
N ASN A 357 6.45 -11.39 -17.69
CA ASN A 357 7.21 -12.45 -18.35
C ASN A 357 6.24 -13.38 -19.05
N ARG A 358 6.35 -13.47 -20.38
CA ARG A 358 5.46 -14.27 -21.25
C ARG A 358 6.22 -15.29 -22.09
N LEU A 359 7.42 -15.67 -21.67
CA LEU A 359 8.16 -16.75 -22.34
C LEU A 359 7.36 -18.07 -22.22
N PRO A 360 7.51 -19.03 -23.15
CA PRO A 360 6.91 -20.37 -23.01
C PRO A 360 7.60 -21.15 -21.88
N ASP A 361 6.88 -22.08 -21.23
CA ASP A 361 7.45 -23.00 -20.23
C ASP A 361 8.10 -24.20 -20.93
N ASN A 362 8.64 -25.15 -20.15
CA ASN A 362 9.28 -26.34 -20.70
C ASN A 362 8.32 -27.22 -21.54
N GLN A 363 7.01 -27.02 -21.43
CA GLN A 363 6.00 -27.70 -22.25
C GLN A 363 5.47 -26.83 -23.41
N GLY A 364 6.05 -25.64 -23.62
CA GLY A 364 5.63 -24.71 -24.66
C GLY A 364 4.43 -23.83 -24.29
N ASN A 365 3.88 -23.94 -23.07
CA ASN A 365 2.72 -23.14 -22.66
C ASN A 365 3.16 -21.74 -22.23
N ILE A 366 2.43 -20.71 -22.68
CA ILE A 366 2.68 -19.34 -22.27
C ILE A 366 1.80 -19.03 -21.05
N LYS A 367 2.45 -18.81 -19.91
CA LYS A 367 1.82 -18.43 -18.64
C LYS A 367 2.38 -17.08 -18.22
N PRO A 368 1.77 -15.96 -18.62
CA PRO A 368 2.16 -14.63 -18.18
C PRO A 368 2.25 -14.54 -16.65
N VAL A 369 3.46 -14.25 -16.15
CA VAL A 369 3.73 -13.97 -14.73
C VAL A 369 4.23 -12.54 -14.56
N LEU A 370 3.97 -11.93 -13.41
CA LEU A 370 4.29 -10.54 -13.16
C LEU A 370 5.76 -10.38 -12.76
N LYS A 371 6.43 -9.33 -13.26
CA LYS A 371 7.83 -8.98 -12.94
C LYS A 371 7.95 -7.72 -12.07
N LYS A 372 6.82 -7.16 -11.63
CA LYS A 372 6.71 -5.81 -11.05
C LYS A 372 7.67 -5.59 -9.88
N TYR A 373 7.93 -6.65 -9.10
CA TYR A 373 8.74 -6.61 -7.89
C TYR A 373 10.05 -7.40 -8.02
N ASP A 374 10.45 -7.77 -9.24
CA ASP A 374 11.72 -8.46 -9.50
C ASP A 374 12.90 -7.59 -9.03
N GLN A 375 13.82 -8.20 -8.27
CA GLN A 375 15.03 -7.52 -7.79
C GLN A 375 16.21 -7.73 -8.75
N PRO A 376 17.20 -6.81 -8.75
CA PRO A 376 18.47 -7.02 -9.44
C PRO A 376 19.20 -8.26 -8.92
N SER A 377 19.90 -8.99 -9.78
CA SER A 377 20.79 -10.06 -9.33
C SER A 377 21.98 -9.48 -8.56
N SER A 378 22.61 -10.29 -7.69
CA SER A 378 23.81 -9.90 -6.92
C SER A 378 25.01 -9.45 -7.76
N THR A 379 24.97 -9.66 -9.08
CA THR A 379 25.96 -9.23 -10.07
C THR A 379 25.62 -7.89 -10.76
N THR A 380 24.49 -7.27 -10.41
CA THR A 380 24.06 -5.94 -10.91
C THR A 380 24.14 -4.89 -9.80
N ASN A 381 23.72 -3.64 -10.04
CA ASN A 381 23.85 -2.54 -9.07
C ASN A 381 23.19 -2.90 -7.72
N THR A 382 24.00 -2.96 -6.66
CA THR A 382 23.62 -3.29 -5.27
C THR A 382 23.79 -2.12 -4.30
N ASP A 383 23.95 -0.90 -4.82
CA ASP A 383 24.04 0.31 -3.99
C ASP A 383 22.76 0.47 -3.17
N MET A 384 22.89 0.63 -1.84
CA MET A 384 21.74 0.64 -0.92
C MET A 384 20.70 1.70 -1.28
N GLU A 385 21.14 2.86 -1.76
CA GLU A 385 20.27 3.96 -2.19
C GLU A 385 19.47 3.58 -3.43
N VAL A 386 20.09 2.93 -4.41
CA VAL A 386 19.42 2.45 -5.63
C VAL A 386 18.46 1.33 -5.30
N LEU A 387 18.86 0.41 -4.42
CA LEU A 387 17.99 -0.65 -3.93
C LEU A 387 16.75 -0.06 -3.25
N ALA A 388 16.94 0.82 -2.27
CA ALA A 388 15.85 1.40 -1.50
C ALA A 388 14.93 2.31 -2.32
N SER A 389 15.47 3.05 -3.30
CA SER A 389 14.70 4.04 -4.06
C SER A 389 14.13 3.53 -5.40
N GLN A 390 14.65 2.42 -5.94
CA GLN A 390 14.27 1.96 -7.28
C GLN A 390 13.87 0.49 -7.38
N LYS A 391 14.36 -0.39 -6.48
CA LYS A 391 14.18 -1.84 -6.61
C LYS A 391 13.29 -2.44 -5.53
N GLN A 392 13.55 -2.13 -4.27
CA GLN A 392 12.80 -2.60 -3.09
C GLN A 392 11.46 -1.86 -2.91
N VAL A 393 10.89 -1.35 -4.00
CA VAL A 393 9.80 -0.39 -3.99
C VAL A 393 8.46 -1.11 -3.99
N VAL A 394 7.65 -0.82 -2.98
CA VAL A 394 6.25 -1.23 -2.88
C VAL A 394 5.37 0.01 -3.03
N PRO A 395 4.76 0.24 -4.21
CA PRO A 395 3.89 1.40 -4.41
C PRO A 395 2.64 1.33 -3.53
N LEU A 396 2.34 2.41 -2.81
CA LEU A 396 1.08 2.57 -2.07
C LEU A 396 0.11 3.50 -2.80
N ILE A 397 0.64 4.59 -3.37
CA ILE A 397 -0.10 5.56 -4.18
C ILE A 397 0.83 6.09 -5.28
N ARG A 398 0.40 6.00 -6.55
CA ARG A 398 1.13 6.50 -7.73
C ARG A 398 0.39 7.65 -8.39
N LEU A 399 1.11 8.48 -9.13
CA LEU A 399 0.53 9.59 -9.91
C LEU A 399 -0.56 9.10 -10.88
N SER A 400 -0.41 7.90 -11.42
CA SER A 400 -1.40 7.23 -12.27
C SER A 400 -2.77 7.12 -11.62
N GLU A 401 -2.85 6.90 -10.31
CA GLU A 401 -4.12 6.88 -9.60
C GLU A 401 -4.76 8.26 -9.56
N MET A 402 -3.96 9.32 -9.34
CA MET A 402 -4.47 10.69 -9.37
C MET A 402 -5.03 11.03 -10.74
N TYR A 403 -4.35 10.64 -11.82
CA TYR A 403 -4.89 10.80 -13.17
C TYR A 403 -6.21 10.06 -13.36
N LEU A 404 -6.30 8.79 -12.97
CA LEU A 404 -7.52 8.01 -13.15
C LEU A 404 -8.69 8.52 -12.28
N ILE A 405 -8.43 8.96 -11.05
CA ILE A 405 -9.41 9.65 -10.20
C ILE A 405 -9.88 10.94 -10.89
N ALA A 406 -8.95 11.77 -11.35
CA ALA A 406 -9.27 13.05 -11.97
C ALA A 406 -10.04 12.86 -13.30
N ILE A 407 -9.71 11.87 -14.12
CA ILE A 407 -10.44 11.57 -15.36
C ILE A 407 -11.87 11.13 -15.04
N GLU A 408 -12.08 10.23 -14.07
CA GLU A 408 -13.41 9.74 -13.72
C GLU A 408 -14.28 10.80 -13.03
N ALA A 409 -13.64 11.71 -12.30
CA ALA A 409 -14.29 12.77 -11.53
C ALA A 409 -14.34 14.12 -12.25
N ALA A 410 -13.81 14.21 -13.48
CA ALA A 410 -13.73 15.45 -14.24
C ALA A 410 -15.13 16.09 -14.42
N PRO A 411 -15.24 17.42 -14.32
CA PRO A 411 -16.52 18.12 -14.44
C PRO A 411 -17.05 18.15 -15.88
N SER A 412 -16.21 17.85 -16.87
CA SER A 412 -16.58 17.75 -18.27
C SER A 412 -15.78 16.67 -19.01
N ILE A 413 -16.35 16.15 -20.10
CA ILE A 413 -15.67 15.17 -20.96
C ILE A 413 -14.40 15.75 -21.63
N ASN A 414 -14.36 17.07 -21.85
CA ASN A 414 -13.18 17.74 -22.39
C ASN A 414 -12.02 17.73 -21.38
N GLU A 415 -12.31 18.00 -20.12
CA GLU A 415 -11.31 17.92 -19.04
C GLU A 415 -10.87 16.48 -18.79
N ALA A 416 -11.80 15.51 -18.84
CA ALA A 416 -11.46 14.10 -18.78
C ALA A 416 -10.47 13.70 -19.89
N ASN A 417 -10.74 14.11 -21.13
CA ASN A 417 -9.89 13.79 -22.27
C ASN A 417 -8.54 14.53 -22.26
N ALA A 418 -8.49 15.75 -21.70
CA ALA A 418 -7.24 16.48 -21.52
C ALA A 418 -6.25 15.77 -20.58
N LEU A 419 -6.76 14.94 -19.65
CA LEU A 419 -5.95 14.11 -18.77
C LEU A 419 -5.72 12.70 -19.33
N TYR A 420 -6.75 12.10 -19.93
CA TYR A 420 -6.72 10.73 -20.46
C TYR A 420 -5.71 10.55 -21.60
N ILE A 421 -5.64 11.49 -22.54
CA ILE A 421 -4.74 11.38 -23.71
C ILE A 421 -3.26 11.37 -23.27
N PRO A 422 -2.77 12.32 -22.46
CA PRO A 422 -1.40 12.24 -21.92
C PRO A 422 -1.15 11.00 -21.07
N TYR A 423 -2.13 10.59 -20.26
CA TYR A 423 -2.03 9.39 -19.43
C TYR A 423 -1.79 8.13 -20.27
N MET A 424 -2.55 7.95 -21.36
CA MET A 424 -2.37 6.82 -22.27
C MET A 424 -1.09 6.93 -23.08
N LYS A 425 -0.67 8.14 -23.45
CA LYS A 425 0.59 8.37 -24.15
C LYS A 425 1.79 7.92 -23.31
N ALA A 426 1.77 8.14 -21.99
CA ALA A 426 2.80 7.63 -21.08
C ALA A 426 2.89 6.08 -21.06
N ARG A 427 1.79 5.39 -21.41
CA ARG A 427 1.73 3.92 -21.59
C ARG A 427 2.09 3.46 -23.01
N ASN A 428 2.58 4.38 -23.83
CA ASN A 428 2.86 4.19 -25.25
C ASN A 428 1.62 3.74 -26.05
N VAL A 429 0.46 4.30 -25.72
CA VAL A 429 -0.81 4.09 -26.43
C VAL A 429 -1.31 5.42 -26.98
N ASP A 430 -1.56 5.47 -28.29
CA ASP A 430 -2.22 6.60 -28.91
C ASP A 430 -3.74 6.47 -28.73
N ALA A 431 -4.27 7.16 -27.73
CA ALA A 431 -5.68 7.12 -27.39
C ALA A 431 -6.51 8.11 -28.20
N THR A 432 -7.75 7.72 -28.50
CA THR A 432 -8.77 8.63 -29.03
C THR A 432 -9.59 9.24 -27.89
N PRO A 433 -10.14 10.45 -28.06
CA PRO A 433 -11.02 11.04 -27.05
C PRO A 433 -12.22 10.13 -26.74
N LEU A 434 -12.48 9.94 -25.45
CA LEU A 434 -13.62 9.20 -24.93
C LEU A 434 -14.91 10.00 -25.09
N GLN A 435 -16.03 9.29 -25.22
CA GLN A 435 -17.37 9.80 -25.01
C GLN A 435 -17.78 9.65 -23.55
N GLN A 436 -18.75 10.44 -23.09
CA GLN A 436 -19.15 10.50 -21.68
C GLN A 436 -19.62 9.15 -21.11
N ASP A 437 -20.32 8.36 -21.92
CA ASP A 437 -20.82 7.03 -21.58
C ASP A 437 -19.71 5.96 -21.55
N GLN A 438 -18.52 6.26 -22.10
CA GLN A 438 -17.38 5.34 -22.14
C GLN A 438 -16.45 5.48 -20.93
N VAL A 439 -16.47 6.63 -20.25
CA VAL A 439 -15.48 6.98 -19.21
C VAL A 439 -15.39 5.92 -18.11
N THR A 440 -16.51 5.56 -17.48
CA THR A 440 -16.50 4.58 -16.36
C THR A 440 -15.96 3.22 -16.79
N ALA A 441 -16.34 2.74 -17.98
CA ALA A 441 -15.88 1.46 -18.49
C ALA A 441 -14.39 1.48 -18.83
N GLU A 442 -13.88 2.58 -19.42
CA GLU A 442 -12.46 2.72 -19.71
C GLU A 442 -11.63 2.84 -18.43
N ILE A 443 -12.06 3.65 -17.46
CA ILE A 443 -11.35 3.77 -16.18
C ILE A 443 -11.29 2.44 -15.45
N MET A 444 -12.36 1.64 -15.47
CA MET A 444 -12.31 0.28 -14.92
C MET A 444 -11.30 -0.62 -15.65
N ARG A 445 -11.19 -0.52 -16.98
CA ARG A 445 -10.17 -1.26 -17.75
C ARG A 445 -8.75 -0.78 -17.42
N GLU A 446 -8.56 0.52 -17.26
CA GLU A 446 -7.26 1.09 -16.91
C GLU A 446 -6.84 0.75 -15.49
N TYR A 447 -7.74 0.78 -14.51
CA TYR A 447 -7.46 0.30 -13.14
C TYR A 447 -6.97 -1.16 -13.14
N ARG A 448 -7.58 -2.04 -13.96
CA ARG A 448 -7.17 -3.45 -14.09
C ARG A 448 -5.76 -3.59 -14.63
N ARG A 449 -5.41 -2.82 -15.67
CA ARG A 449 -4.08 -2.87 -16.31
C ARG A 449 -3.00 -2.22 -15.46
N GLU A 450 -3.33 -1.08 -14.85
CA GLU A 450 -2.38 -0.22 -14.16
C GLU A 450 -2.00 -0.79 -12.79
N PHE A 451 -2.99 -1.25 -12.01
CA PHE A 451 -2.80 -1.66 -10.62
C PHE A 451 -2.84 -3.19 -10.42
N PHE A 452 -2.65 -3.97 -11.48
CA PHE A 452 -2.53 -5.42 -11.35
C PHE A 452 -1.33 -5.75 -10.43
N GLY A 453 -1.58 -6.47 -9.34
CA GLY A 453 -0.56 -6.73 -8.32
C GLY A 453 -0.21 -5.55 -7.43
N GLU A 454 -1.13 -4.59 -7.25
CA GLU A 454 -1.01 -3.45 -6.30
C GLU A 454 -2.25 -3.31 -5.38
N GLY A 455 -3.13 -4.31 -5.36
CA GLY A 455 -4.20 -4.45 -4.37
C GLY A 455 -5.35 -3.44 -4.48
N GLN A 456 -5.49 -2.72 -5.61
CA GLN A 456 -6.53 -1.69 -5.74
C GLN A 456 -7.85 -2.19 -6.35
N MET A 457 -7.83 -3.29 -7.10
CA MET A 457 -8.99 -3.70 -7.90
C MET A 457 -10.20 -4.12 -7.06
N PHE A 458 -9.99 -4.79 -5.93
CA PHE A 458 -11.08 -5.15 -5.02
C PHE A 458 -11.83 -3.91 -4.52
N TYR A 459 -11.09 -2.86 -4.12
CA TYR A 459 -11.67 -1.61 -3.63
C TYR A 459 -12.39 -0.83 -4.74
N MET A 460 -11.88 -0.86 -5.97
CA MET A 460 -12.55 -0.28 -7.13
C MET A 460 -13.90 -0.96 -7.38
N TYR A 461 -13.93 -2.30 -7.35
CA TYR A 461 -15.17 -3.06 -7.51
C TYR A 461 -16.17 -2.79 -6.39
N LYS A 462 -15.70 -2.73 -5.13
CA LYS A 462 -16.52 -2.36 -3.97
C LYS A 462 -17.11 -0.97 -4.11
N ARG A 463 -16.30 0.04 -4.45
CA ARG A 463 -16.76 1.43 -4.62
C ARG A 463 -17.89 1.56 -5.63
N LEU A 464 -17.80 0.81 -6.73
CA LEU A 464 -18.77 0.84 -7.82
C LEU A 464 -19.92 -0.16 -7.65
N GLY A 465 -19.91 -1.00 -6.60
CA GLY A 465 -20.94 -2.03 -6.40
C GLY A 465 -21.01 -3.03 -7.55
N VAL A 466 -19.86 -3.43 -8.11
CA VAL A 466 -19.82 -4.30 -9.30
C VAL A 466 -20.38 -5.68 -8.96
N LYS A 467 -21.45 -6.09 -9.64
CA LYS A 467 -22.02 -7.44 -9.46
C LYS A 467 -21.26 -8.51 -10.25
N ASN A 468 -20.72 -8.15 -11.40
CA ASN A 468 -20.04 -9.06 -12.32
C ASN A 468 -18.55 -8.70 -12.38
N MET A 469 -17.77 -9.22 -11.41
CA MET A 469 -16.31 -9.07 -11.41
C MET A 469 -15.69 -9.82 -12.59
N LEU A 470 -14.60 -9.27 -13.14
CA LEU A 470 -13.86 -9.96 -14.21
C LEU A 470 -13.32 -11.30 -13.68
N TRP A 471 -13.53 -12.37 -14.45
CA TRP A 471 -13.15 -13.76 -14.13
C TRP A 471 -13.91 -14.45 -12.99
N LYS A 472 -14.91 -13.79 -12.38
CA LYS A 472 -15.90 -14.48 -11.56
C LYS A 472 -17.04 -14.98 -12.44
N THR A 473 -17.20 -16.30 -12.54
CA THR A 473 -18.17 -16.92 -13.46
C THR A 473 -19.18 -17.84 -12.76
N ASP A 474 -18.96 -18.14 -11.48
CA ASP A 474 -19.82 -19.01 -10.67
C ASP A 474 -21.12 -18.33 -10.24
N ARG A 475 -21.07 -17.03 -9.89
CA ARG A 475 -22.24 -16.20 -9.50
C ARG A 475 -21.92 -14.71 -9.50
N GLU A 476 -22.97 -13.90 -9.43
CA GLU A 476 -22.84 -12.47 -9.11
C GLU A 476 -22.32 -12.25 -7.68
N VAL A 477 -21.56 -11.18 -7.51
CA VAL A 477 -21.08 -10.66 -6.23
C VAL A 477 -22.19 -9.87 -5.55
N SER A 478 -22.39 -10.13 -4.26
CA SER A 478 -23.34 -9.45 -3.39
C SER A 478 -22.64 -8.43 -2.50
N GLU A 479 -23.43 -7.59 -1.82
CA GLU A 479 -22.92 -6.66 -0.81
C GLU A 479 -22.15 -7.35 0.31
N LEU A 480 -22.57 -8.55 0.74
CA LEU A 480 -21.90 -9.30 1.81
C LEU A 480 -20.53 -9.83 1.40
N ASP A 481 -20.28 -10.03 0.11
CA ASP A 481 -18.97 -10.44 -0.40
C ASP A 481 -17.95 -9.28 -0.36
N TYR A 482 -18.42 -8.03 -0.37
CA TYR A 482 -17.57 -6.84 -0.29
C TYR A 482 -17.30 -6.37 1.14
N ILE A 483 -18.18 -6.69 2.08
CA ILE A 483 -18.08 -6.28 3.48
C ILE A 483 -17.45 -7.44 4.25
N VAL A 484 -16.12 -7.38 4.39
CA VAL A 484 -15.38 -8.38 5.17
C VAL A 484 -15.91 -8.37 6.61
N PRO A 485 -16.27 -9.53 7.19
CA PRO A 485 -16.71 -9.60 8.58
C PRO A 485 -15.65 -9.07 9.54
N LEU A 486 -16.09 -8.30 10.54
CA LEU A 486 -15.20 -7.91 11.64
C LEU A 486 -14.71 -9.16 12.39
N PRO A 487 -13.49 -9.14 12.93
CA PRO A 487 -12.98 -10.23 13.75
C PRO A 487 -13.91 -10.53 14.93
N SER A 488 -14.01 -11.79 15.34
CA SER A 488 -14.90 -12.21 16.44
C SER A 488 -14.59 -11.51 17.78
N THR A 489 -13.37 -10.98 17.95
CA THR A 489 -12.99 -10.17 19.11
C THR A 489 -13.78 -8.87 19.23
N GLU A 490 -14.27 -8.33 18.11
CA GLU A 490 -15.09 -7.11 18.05
C GLU A 490 -16.58 -7.41 18.30
N VAL A 491 -17.02 -8.64 18.00
CA VAL A 491 -18.44 -9.04 18.15
C VAL A 491 -18.84 -9.17 19.62
N ASN A 492 -17.91 -9.55 20.50
CA ASN A 492 -18.16 -9.69 21.94
C ASN A 492 -17.90 -8.39 22.73
N ALA A 493 -17.41 -7.33 22.09
CA ALA A 493 -17.19 -6.02 22.70
C ALA A 493 -18.39 -5.07 22.53
N ASN A 494 -19.44 -5.51 21.82
CA ASN A 494 -20.69 -4.79 21.58
C ASN A 494 -21.81 -5.24 22.52
#